data_AF-A0AAN4YE80-F1
#
_entry.id   AF-A0AAN4YE80-F1
#
_cell.length_a   1.000
_cell.length_b   1.000
_cell.length_c   1.000
_cell.angle_alpha   90.00
_cell.angle_beta   90.00
_cell.angle_gamma   90.00
#
_symmetry.space_group_name_H-M   'P 1'
#
loop_
_entity.id
_entity.type
_entity.pdbx_description
1 polymer ?
#
loop_
_entity_poly.entity_id
_entity_poly.type
_entity_poly.pdbx_seq_one_letter_code
_entity_poly.pdbx_strand_id
1 'polypeptide(L)'
;MPFFYSSTFFAVSGNIAKASNWLYAMSHERRKYIRRLSFHFWSKALSECFSNQGNMEHLAKQLTYMDQIDVVELLITDTRTEDELLDFADAESQGIPQYAVSRRPCEPLVLFGVEQLEAVPNLGCLRIVGRIDRLLVYTEDKEYLKAFAEGRKRAGLGKESGHRPVVELVQL
;
A
#
# COMPACT_ATOMS: atom_id res chain seq x y z
N MET A 1 12.81 -35.27 10.40
CA MET A 1 11.63 -34.42 10.65
C MET A 1 11.99 -32.99 10.31
N PRO A 2 11.42 -32.35 9.27
CA PRO A 2 11.54 -30.90 9.16
C PRO A 2 10.47 -30.26 10.05
N PHE A 3 10.94 -29.49 11.02
CA PHE A 3 10.14 -28.68 11.93
C PHE A 3 9.45 -27.55 11.14
N PHE A 4 8.11 -27.56 11.12
CA PHE A 4 7.31 -26.41 10.70
C PHE A 4 7.28 -25.37 11.83
N TYR A 5 8.16 -24.37 11.75
CA TYR A 5 7.95 -23.11 12.48
C TYR A 5 6.84 -22.33 11.75
N SER A 6 5.64 -22.26 12.33
CA SER A 6 4.49 -21.59 11.74
C SER A 6 4.65 -20.07 11.78
N SER A 7 5.45 -19.52 10.87
CA SER A 7 5.36 -18.10 10.51
C SER A 7 4.10 -17.91 9.67
N THR A 8 3.22 -17.02 10.12
CA THR A 8 1.80 -17.10 9.79
C THR A 8 1.51 -16.43 8.45
N PHE A 9 0.70 -17.09 7.62
CA PHE A 9 0.22 -16.56 6.35
C PHE A 9 -1.23 -16.08 6.53
N PHE A 10 -1.54 -14.87 6.06
CA PHE A 10 -2.87 -14.30 6.14
C PHE A 10 -3.30 -13.69 4.82
N ALA A 11 -4.42 -14.18 4.29
CA ALA A 11 -5.14 -13.55 3.21
C ALA A 11 -6.43 -12.96 3.79
N VAL A 12 -6.55 -11.64 3.81
CA VAL A 12 -7.74 -10.94 4.28
C VAL A 12 -8.56 -10.54 3.07
N SER A 13 -9.74 -11.16 2.92
CA SER A 13 -10.73 -10.69 1.95
C SER A 13 -11.44 -9.45 2.52
N GLY A 14 -10.92 -8.27 2.17
CA GLY A 14 -11.44 -7.00 2.62
C GLY A 14 -10.54 -5.82 2.28
N ASN A 15 -10.99 -4.62 2.62
CA ASN A 15 -10.22 -3.38 2.49
C ASN A 15 -9.20 -3.21 3.63
N ILE A 16 -8.39 -2.16 3.55
CA ILE A 16 -7.34 -1.82 4.52
C ILE A 16 -7.87 -1.80 5.96
N ALA A 17 -9.04 -1.20 6.21
CA ALA A 17 -9.64 -1.14 7.53
C ALA A 17 -9.95 -2.54 8.11
N LYS A 18 -10.46 -3.46 7.29
CA LYS A 18 -10.66 -4.86 7.70
C LYS A 18 -9.34 -5.55 8.05
N ALA A 19 -8.30 -5.35 7.24
CA ALA A 19 -6.97 -5.91 7.51
C ALA A 19 -6.41 -5.38 8.84
N SER A 20 -6.52 -4.07 9.09
CA SER A 20 -6.07 -3.44 10.34
C SER A 20 -6.84 -3.95 11.56
N ASN A 21 -8.17 -4.02 11.49
CA ASN A 21 -9.00 -4.54 12.58
C ASN A 21 -8.69 -6.01 12.88
N TRP A 22 -8.47 -6.80 11.82
CA TRP A 22 -8.12 -8.21 11.95
C TRP A 22 -6.74 -8.38 12.60
N LEU A 23 -5.73 -7.60 12.20
CA LEU A 23 -4.43 -7.53 12.89
C LEU A 23 -4.61 -7.14 14.36
N TYR A 24 -5.45 -6.14 14.64
CA TYR A 24 -5.77 -5.69 15.99
C TYR A 24 -6.50 -6.73 16.85
N ALA A 25 -7.17 -7.71 16.25
CA ALA A 25 -7.85 -8.79 16.97
C ALA A 25 -6.93 -9.98 17.31
N MET A 26 -5.77 -10.11 16.67
CA MET A 26 -4.86 -11.24 16.92
C MET A 26 -4.17 -11.16 18.28
N SER A 27 -3.84 -12.29 18.92
CA SER A 27 -3.00 -12.25 20.13
C SER A 27 -1.59 -11.74 19.83
N HIS A 28 -0.94 -11.10 20.82
CA HIS A 28 0.43 -10.58 20.68
C HIS A 28 1.43 -11.65 20.22
N GLU A 29 1.26 -12.91 20.64
CA GLU A 29 2.14 -14.01 20.22
C GLU A 29 1.99 -14.37 18.73
N ARG A 30 0.77 -14.29 18.17
CA ARG A 30 0.49 -14.61 16.76
C ARG A 30 0.89 -13.49 15.80
N ARG A 31 1.12 -12.28 16.34
CA ARG A 31 1.56 -11.10 15.59
C ARG A 31 3.07 -11.09 15.31
N LYS A 32 3.90 -11.82 16.05
CA LYS A 32 5.36 -11.68 15.92
C LYS A 32 5.91 -11.86 14.50
N TYR A 33 5.36 -12.81 13.74
CA TYR A 33 5.86 -13.15 12.41
C TYR A 33 4.73 -13.27 11.39
N ILE A 34 4.77 -12.42 10.35
CA ILE A 34 3.85 -12.45 9.22
C ILE A 34 4.64 -12.82 7.96
N ARG A 35 4.32 -13.94 7.32
CA ARG A 35 4.89 -14.28 6.00
C ARG A 35 4.24 -13.48 4.89
N ARG A 36 2.93 -13.31 4.95
CA ARG A 36 2.19 -12.59 3.92
C ARG A 36 0.92 -12.04 4.50
N LEU A 37 0.66 -10.78 4.19
CA LEU A 37 -0.60 -10.10 4.46
C LEU A 37 -1.12 -9.55 3.13
N SER A 38 -2.18 -10.17 2.61
CA SER A 38 -2.87 -9.68 1.41
C SER A 38 -4.19 -8.99 1.77
N PHE A 39 -4.48 -7.85 1.15
CA PHE A 39 -5.78 -7.16 1.25
C PHE A 39 -6.11 -6.39 -0.02
N HIS A 40 -7.40 -6.12 -0.23
CA HIS A 40 -7.86 -5.29 -1.34
C HIS A 40 -7.48 -3.83 -1.09
N PHE A 41 -6.76 -3.25 -2.03
CA PHE A 41 -6.40 -1.85 -2.00
C PHE A 41 -7.47 -1.05 -2.74
N TRP A 42 -7.93 0.01 -2.10
CA TRP A 42 -8.88 0.95 -2.67
C TRP A 42 -8.52 2.34 -2.17
N SER A 43 -8.52 3.30 -3.08
CA SER A 43 -8.21 4.70 -2.85
C SER A 43 -9.05 5.50 -3.83
N LYS A 44 -9.75 6.53 -3.35
CA LYS A 44 -10.38 7.48 -4.28
C LYS A 44 -9.51 8.72 -4.41
N ALA A 45 -8.57 8.70 -5.35
CA ALA A 45 -7.60 9.78 -5.59
C ALA A 45 -8.24 11.16 -5.82
N LEU A 46 -9.51 11.19 -6.25
CA LEU A 46 -10.29 12.40 -6.51
C LEU A 46 -11.06 12.96 -5.29
N SER A 47 -11.33 12.17 -4.25
CA SER A 47 -12.19 12.63 -3.13
C SER A 47 -11.74 12.20 -1.73
N GLU A 48 -10.78 11.30 -1.61
CA GLU A 48 -10.32 10.79 -0.32
C GLU A 48 -8.92 11.31 0.02
N CYS A 49 -8.87 12.51 0.62
CA CYS A 49 -7.63 13.00 1.23
C CYS A 49 -7.29 12.28 2.55
N PHE A 50 -8.28 11.73 3.26
CA PHE A 50 -8.12 11.37 4.68
C PHE A 50 -8.41 9.90 5.02
N SER A 51 -9.37 9.24 4.35
CA SER A 51 -9.79 7.88 4.75
C SER A 51 -8.75 6.83 4.41
N ASN A 52 -8.22 6.82 3.18
CA ASN A 52 -7.22 5.84 2.77
C ASN A 52 -5.89 6.06 3.51
N GLN A 53 -5.42 7.30 3.58
CA GLN A 53 -4.20 7.64 4.33
C GLN A 53 -4.31 7.26 5.81
N GLY A 54 -5.40 7.62 6.49
CA GLY A 54 -5.59 7.29 7.91
C GLY A 54 -5.71 5.78 8.15
N ASN A 55 -6.39 5.06 7.26
CA ASN A 55 -6.46 3.59 7.33
C ASN A 55 -5.09 2.94 7.13
N MET A 56 -4.29 3.45 6.19
CA MET A 56 -2.96 2.93 5.92
C MET A 56 -1.96 3.31 7.00
N GLU A 57 -2.07 4.50 7.60
CA GLU A 57 -1.29 4.90 8.78
C GLU A 57 -1.61 3.98 9.96
N HIS A 58 -2.90 3.70 10.18
CA HIS A 58 -3.31 2.76 11.21
C HIS A 58 -2.77 1.35 10.95
N LEU A 59 -2.83 0.87 9.71
CA LEU A 59 -2.24 -0.41 9.30
C LEU A 59 -0.74 -0.44 9.56
N ALA A 60 0.00 0.55 9.03
CA ALA A 60 1.44 0.66 9.19
C ALA A 60 1.84 0.66 10.66
N LYS A 61 1.11 1.40 11.50
CA LYS A 61 1.31 1.39 12.95
C LYS A 61 1.13 -0.01 13.55
N GLN A 62 0.08 -0.75 13.16
CA GLN A 62 -0.07 -2.15 13.61
C GLN A 62 1.11 -3.01 13.17
N LEU A 63 1.60 -2.82 11.94
CA LEU A 63 2.72 -3.57 11.38
C LEU A 63 4.06 -3.26 12.07
N THR A 64 4.24 -2.07 12.67
CA THR A 64 5.48 -1.78 13.43
C THR A 64 5.64 -2.60 14.70
N TYR A 65 4.56 -3.21 15.22
CA TYR A 65 4.61 -4.12 16.37
C TYR A 65 5.02 -5.57 16.00
N MET A 66 5.30 -5.83 14.73
CA MET A 66 5.67 -7.15 14.22
C MET A 66 7.20 -7.26 14.17
N ASP A 67 7.76 -8.39 14.60
CA ASP A 67 9.21 -8.61 14.56
C ASP A 67 9.69 -8.79 13.12
N GLN A 68 8.87 -9.41 12.26
CA GLN A 68 9.17 -9.60 10.84
C GLN A 68 7.89 -9.68 10.00
N ILE A 69 7.90 -9.01 8.85
CA ILE A 69 6.85 -9.08 7.83
C ILE A 69 7.51 -9.37 6.49
N ASP A 70 7.36 -10.57 5.93
CA ASP A 70 8.04 -10.89 4.68
C ASP A 70 7.39 -10.18 3.48
N VAL A 71 6.05 -10.21 3.39
CA VAL A 71 5.30 -9.65 2.26
C VAL A 71 4.02 -8.93 2.72
N VAL A 72 3.82 -7.70 2.25
CA VAL A 72 2.52 -7.02 2.22
C VAL A 72 2.08 -6.95 0.77
N GLU A 73 0.86 -7.42 0.50
CA GLU A 73 0.32 -7.50 -0.86
C GLU A 73 -0.95 -6.65 -1.00
N LEU A 74 -0.88 -5.69 -1.93
CA LEU A 74 -1.98 -4.82 -2.32
C LEU A 74 -2.68 -5.44 -3.54
N LEU A 75 -3.92 -5.91 -3.34
CA LEU A 75 -4.74 -6.51 -4.39
C LEU A 75 -5.62 -5.45 -5.04
N ILE A 76 -5.34 -5.11 -6.30
CA ILE A 76 -6.12 -4.20 -7.14
C ILE A 76 -6.58 -5.00 -8.36
N THR A 77 -7.49 -5.93 -8.12
CA THR A 77 -7.86 -6.98 -9.08
C THR A 77 -9.29 -6.86 -9.59
N ASP A 78 -10.05 -5.93 -9.02
CA ASP A 78 -11.45 -5.67 -9.39
C ASP A 78 -11.50 -4.52 -10.41
N THR A 79 -12.15 -4.75 -11.55
CA THR A 79 -12.19 -3.77 -12.66
C THR A 79 -12.88 -2.48 -12.25
N ARG A 80 -13.89 -2.55 -11.39
CA ARG A 80 -14.56 -1.35 -10.88
C ARG A 80 -13.61 -0.55 -9.98
N THR A 81 -12.86 -1.22 -9.12
CA THR A 81 -11.81 -0.60 -8.30
C THR A 81 -10.72 0.03 -9.18
N GLU A 82 -10.30 -0.64 -10.26
CA GLU A 82 -9.36 -0.06 -11.23
C GLU A 82 -9.92 1.18 -11.92
N ASP A 83 -11.17 1.15 -12.37
CA ASP A 83 -11.78 2.29 -13.06
C ASP A 83 -12.02 3.45 -12.07
N GLU A 84 -12.48 3.19 -10.85
CA GLU A 84 -12.61 4.20 -9.79
C GLU A 84 -11.26 4.83 -9.39
N LEU A 85 -10.17 4.05 -9.46
CA LEU A 85 -8.81 4.55 -9.27
C LEU A 85 -8.37 5.45 -10.42
N LEU A 86 -8.98 5.34 -11.61
CA LEU A 86 -8.58 5.98 -12.86
C LEU A 86 -9.61 7.01 -13.39
N ASP A 87 -10.66 7.33 -12.63
CA ASP A 87 -11.80 8.21 -12.99
C ASP A 87 -11.43 9.71 -13.24
N PHE A 88 -10.17 10.01 -13.52
CA PHE A 88 -9.65 11.37 -13.67
C PHE A 88 -10.17 12.09 -14.93
N ALA A 89 -10.50 11.37 -15.99
CA ALA A 89 -10.99 11.97 -17.24
C ALA A 89 -12.32 12.73 -17.05
N ASP A 90 -13.22 12.18 -16.22
CA ASP A 90 -14.48 12.84 -15.88
C ASP A 90 -14.25 14.08 -14.98
N ALA A 91 -13.30 14.01 -14.04
CA ALA A 91 -12.96 15.14 -13.17
C ALA A 91 -12.34 16.33 -13.92
N GLU A 92 -11.46 16.06 -14.89
CA GLU A 92 -10.88 17.08 -15.77
C GLU A 92 -11.97 17.76 -16.61
N SER A 93 -12.91 16.97 -17.16
CA SER A 93 -14.04 17.50 -17.95
C SER A 93 -14.99 18.40 -17.14
N GLN A 94 -15.04 18.21 -15.82
CA GLN A 94 -15.84 19.00 -14.88
C GLN A 94 -15.12 20.23 -14.34
N GLY A 95 -13.88 20.49 -14.80
CA GLY A 95 -13.09 21.66 -14.40
C GLY A 95 -12.76 21.65 -12.91
N ILE A 96 -12.68 20.47 -12.27
CA ILE A 96 -12.27 20.32 -10.88
C ILE A 96 -10.76 20.58 -10.81
N PRO A 97 -10.30 21.77 -10.36
CA PRO A 97 -8.95 22.24 -10.70
C PRO A 97 -7.84 21.64 -9.84
N GLN A 98 -8.15 20.71 -8.94
CA GLN A 98 -7.22 20.27 -7.91
C GLN A 98 -7.39 18.79 -7.67
N TYR A 99 -6.32 18.05 -7.92
CA TYR A 99 -6.10 16.72 -7.39
C TYR A 99 -6.26 16.83 -5.87
N ALA A 100 -7.22 16.07 -5.31
CA ALA A 100 -7.41 16.04 -3.87
C ALA A 100 -6.12 15.61 -3.16
N VAL A 101 -5.27 14.85 -3.86
CA VAL A 101 -3.99 14.40 -3.37
C VAL A 101 -2.94 14.34 -4.48
N SER A 102 -1.79 14.95 -4.23
CA SER A 102 -0.63 14.93 -5.14
C SER A 102 0.66 15.18 -4.35
N ARG A 103 1.77 14.48 -4.64
CA ARG A 103 3.09 14.87 -4.08
C ARG A 103 3.72 15.99 -4.91
N ARG A 104 3.39 16.08 -6.20
CA ARG A 104 3.71 17.22 -7.05
C ARG A 104 2.44 18.00 -7.39
N PRO A 105 2.47 19.35 -7.34
CA PRO A 105 1.32 20.14 -7.76
C PRO A 105 0.87 19.70 -9.15
N CYS A 106 -0.41 19.39 -9.26
CA CYS A 106 -1.06 19.05 -10.51
C CYS A 106 -0.71 17.68 -11.14
N GLU A 107 -0.12 16.75 -10.38
CA GLU A 107 0.05 15.35 -10.82
C GLU A 107 -0.88 14.40 -10.02
N PRO A 108 -1.58 13.48 -10.70
CA PRO A 108 -2.44 12.51 -10.03
C PRO A 108 -1.63 11.45 -9.29
N LEU A 109 -2.16 11.03 -8.14
CA LEU A 109 -1.58 9.99 -7.30
C LEU A 109 -2.59 8.88 -6.99
N VAL A 110 -2.45 7.73 -7.66
CA VAL A 110 -3.38 6.59 -7.54
C VAL A 110 -3.05 5.74 -6.31
N LEU A 111 -1.77 5.51 -6.04
CA LEU A 111 -1.29 4.71 -4.91
C LEU A 111 -1.07 5.56 -3.66
N PHE A 112 -1.98 6.52 -3.41
CA PHE A 112 -1.92 7.34 -2.20
C PHE A 112 -2.06 6.48 -0.93
N GLY A 113 -1.42 6.89 0.16
CA GLY A 113 -1.39 6.15 1.42
C GLY A 113 -0.29 5.08 1.45
N VAL A 114 0.19 4.58 0.32
CA VAL A 114 1.26 3.57 0.28
C VAL A 114 2.55 4.09 0.94
N GLU A 115 2.76 5.41 0.98
CA GLU A 115 3.88 6.02 1.72
C GLU A 115 3.87 5.73 3.22
N GLN A 116 2.73 5.41 3.82
CA GLN A 116 2.68 5.02 5.23
C GLN A 116 3.45 3.70 5.48
N LEU A 117 3.54 2.84 4.46
CA LEU A 117 4.31 1.59 4.56
C LEU A 117 5.82 1.82 4.55
N GLU A 118 6.31 3.00 4.14
CA GLU A 118 7.72 3.37 4.31
C GLU A 118 8.12 3.37 5.78
N ALA A 119 7.19 3.67 6.69
CA ALA A 119 7.46 3.74 8.12
C ALA A 119 7.58 2.37 8.80
N VAL A 120 7.31 1.26 8.09
CA VAL A 120 7.36 -0.10 8.64
C VAL A 120 8.81 -0.63 8.56
N PRO A 121 9.54 -0.74 9.69
CA PRO A 121 10.96 -1.01 9.68
C PRO A 121 11.33 -2.46 9.31
N ASN A 122 10.39 -3.40 9.46
CA ASN A 122 10.63 -4.84 9.31
C ASN A 122 9.89 -5.43 8.09
N LEU A 123 9.53 -4.58 7.12
CA LEU A 123 8.83 -4.98 5.89
C LEU A 123 9.82 -5.50 4.84
N GLY A 124 9.78 -6.78 4.52
CA GLY A 124 10.64 -7.40 3.50
C GLY A 124 10.26 -6.96 2.08
N CYS A 125 9.00 -7.09 1.71
CA CYS A 125 8.51 -6.82 0.36
C CYS A 125 7.12 -6.18 0.36
N LEU A 126 6.95 -5.16 -0.46
CA LEU A 126 5.66 -4.62 -0.91
C LEU A 126 5.35 -5.19 -2.30
N ARG A 127 4.24 -5.89 -2.43
CA ARG A 127 3.78 -6.48 -3.69
C ARG A 127 2.48 -5.83 -4.13
N ILE A 128 2.42 -5.34 -5.37
CA ILE A 128 1.23 -4.75 -5.96
C ILE A 128 0.77 -5.67 -7.07
N VAL A 129 -0.47 -6.17 -6.95
CA VAL A 129 -1.06 -7.14 -7.88
C VAL A 129 -2.26 -6.51 -8.55
N GLY A 130 -2.25 -6.47 -9.89
CA GLY A 130 -3.33 -5.91 -10.68
C GLY A 130 -2.94 -5.74 -12.15
N ARG A 131 -3.72 -4.96 -12.90
CA ARG A 131 -3.34 -4.54 -14.26
C ARG A 131 -2.35 -3.38 -14.21
N ILE A 132 -1.06 -3.72 -14.15
CA ILE A 132 0.03 -2.75 -13.94
C ILE A 132 0.09 -1.73 -15.07
N ASP A 133 -0.27 -2.13 -16.29
CA ASP A 133 -0.39 -1.27 -17.48
C ASP A 133 -1.42 -0.14 -17.29
N ARG A 134 -2.49 -0.38 -16.53
CA ARG A 134 -3.52 0.63 -16.20
C ARG A 134 -3.17 1.41 -14.94
N LEU A 135 -2.60 0.75 -13.93
CA LEU A 135 -2.28 1.37 -12.63
C LEU A 135 -1.06 2.30 -12.69
N LEU A 136 -0.09 1.99 -13.54
CA LEU A 136 1.08 2.82 -13.78
C LEU A 136 0.92 3.64 -15.06
N VAL A 137 -0.23 4.29 -15.24
CA VAL A 137 -0.34 5.31 -16.31
C VAL A 137 0.36 6.59 -15.86
N TYR A 138 0.25 6.95 -14.58
CA TYR A 138 0.78 8.20 -14.03
C TYR A 138 2.27 8.15 -13.67
N THR A 139 2.97 9.24 -13.98
CA THR A 139 4.42 9.38 -13.75
C THR A 139 4.76 9.45 -12.26
N GLU A 140 3.93 10.10 -11.44
CA GLU A 140 4.21 10.25 -10.01
C GLU A 140 4.26 8.88 -9.29
N ASP A 141 3.28 8.00 -9.56
CA ASP A 141 3.26 6.63 -9.02
C ASP A 141 4.48 5.81 -9.48
N LYS A 142 4.88 5.92 -10.75
CA LYS A 142 6.08 5.23 -11.29
C LYS A 142 7.35 5.66 -10.57
N GLU A 143 7.54 6.97 -10.45
CA GLU A 143 8.74 7.54 -9.84
C GLU A 143 8.80 7.22 -8.35
N TYR A 144 7.65 7.26 -7.66
CA TYR A 144 7.53 6.89 -6.27
C TYR A 144 7.90 5.41 -6.03
N LEU A 145 7.29 4.48 -6.78
CA LEU A 145 7.58 3.05 -6.61
C LEU A 145 9.04 2.72 -6.93
N LYS A 146 9.62 3.38 -7.94
CA LYS A 146 11.04 3.27 -8.25
C LYS A 146 11.91 3.76 -7.08
N ALA A 147 11.60 4.93 -6.51
CA ALA A 147 12.34 5.48 -5.38
C ALA A 147 12.23 4.58 -4.13
N PHE A 148 11.04 4.04 -3.86
CA PHE A 148 10.78 3.11 -2.76
C PHE A 148 11.62 1.82 -2.91
N ALA A 149 11.64 1.23 -4.12
CA ALA A 149 12.44 0.03 -4.41
C ALA A 149 13.95 0.27 -4.32
N GLU A 150 14.42 1.44 -4.76
CA GLU A 150 15.83 1.81 -4.72
C GLU A 150 16.30 2.21 -3.30
N GLY A 151 15.39 2.25 -2.32
CA GLY A 151 15.67 2.73 -0.98
C GLY A 151 16.15 4.19 -0.96
N ARG A 152 15.75 4.97 -1.97
CA ARG A 152 16.03 6.40 -2.04
C ARG A 152 15.18 7.11 -0.99
N LYS A 153 15.61 8.32 -0.62
CA LYS A 153 15.04 9.15 0.45
C LYS A 153 13.50 9.09 0.41
N ARG A 154 12.92 8.62 1.53
CA ARG A 154 11.50 8.42 1.78
C ARG A 154 10.68 9.64 1.34
N ALA A 155 9.61 9.41 0.59
CA ALA A 155 8.82 10.49 -0.02
C ALA A 155 7.91 11.24 0.98
N GLY A 156 7.89 10.89 2.28
CA GLY A 156 7.03 11.64 3.18
C GLY A 156 7.24 11.58 4.69
N LEU A 157 7.53 10.43 5.31
CA LEU A 157 7.14 10.32 6.74
C LEU A 157 8.12 9.57 7.67
N GLY A 158 9.12 8.85 7.15
CA GLY A 158 10.04 8.06 7.97
C GLY A 158 11.44 8.67 8.12
N LYS A 159 12.08 8.51 9.29
CA LYS A 159 13.54 8.72 9.45
C LYS A 159 14.29 7.81 8.48
N GLU A 160 15.48 8.21 8.01
CA GLU A 160 16.35 7.33 7.22
C GLU A 160 16.74 6.11 8.06
N SER A 161 16.07 4.97 7.81
CA SER A 161 16.54 3.66 8.25
C SER A 161 17.16 3.00 7.03
N GLY A 162 18.36 2.43 7.16
CA GLY A 162 19.04 1.72 6.07
C GLY A 162 18.31 0.48 5.53
N HIS A 163 17.12 0.17 6.07
CA HIS A 163 16.23 -0.89 5.61
C HIS A 163 15.54 -0.55 4.28
N ARG A 164 15.53 -1.50 3.34
CA ARG A 164 15.05 -1.32 1.97
C ARG A 164 14.07 -2.43 1.62
N PRO A 165 12.74 -2.19 1.72
CA PRO A 165 11.76 -3.14 1.23
C PRO A 165 11.89 -3.33 -0.29
N VAL A 166 11.66 -4.55 -0.77
CA VAL A 166 11.56 -4.84 -2.20
C VAL A 166 10.18 -4.44 -2.71
N VAL A 167 10.09 -3.83 -3.90
CA VAL A 167 8.79 -3.61 -4.58
C VAL A 167 8.64 -4.60 -5.72
N GLU A 168 7.57 -5.40 -5.66
CA GLU A 168 7.17 -6.30 -6.74
C GLU A 168 5.89 -5.80 -7.41
N LEU A 169 5.94 -5.64 -8.73
CA LEU A 169 4.76 -5.36 -9.55
C LEU A 169 4.36 -6.65 -10.27
N VAL A 170 3.13 -7.10 -10.05
CA VAL A 170 2.65 -8.39 -10.56
C VAL A 170 1.44 -8.16 -11.43
N GLN A 171 1.63 -8.46 -12.72
CA GLN A 171 0.56 -8.43 -13.72
C GLN A 171 -0.35 -9.65 -13.57
N LEU A 172 -1.67 -9.42 -13.64
CA LEU A 172 -2.70 -10.46 -13.78
C LEU A 172 -3.07 -10.75 -15.23
#